data_AF-A0A162P647-F1
#
_entry.id   AF-A0A162P647-F1
#
_cell.length_a   1.000
_cell.length_b   1.000
_cell.length_c   1.000
_cell.angle_alpha   90.00
_cell.angle_beta   90.00
_cell.angle_gamma   90.00
#
_symmetry.space_group_name_H-M   'P 1'
#
loop_
_entity.id
_entity.type
_entity.pdbx_description
1 polymer ?
#
loop_
_entity_poly.entity_id
_entity_poly.type
_entity_poly.pdbx_seq_one_letter_code
_entity_poly.pdbx_strand_id
1 'polypeptide(L)'
;MRLHHADYIKLVIGLYKRKRNKNELSVLLSQPTPASIRQECAHVYKERYEKKDEPVLRAFFGPGEHGRQFLGVIENFDLAKFKPIDQYLKKDGNKGLTDKSLELVAWLIDFRHRPYVYGKELLLSEEELLIIQDKPGYAEPVTPFEEPQELPGFFPPEEEKDSAETRPAPLLITIPPKKNWKKRSPRTVSIFLGLVAGIATLSGIAMLRQVVKPGNTVAGCMYWTGEQYAKISCSGQRTGLLVLPMDSEKMKNFKRITREDTITEKSIGNIYYIRLNGGREYYTAAGNHPVYVTRPLQVFSRYIYETHHRNKVSPGKELAVEAANSSY
;
A
#
# COMPACT_ATOMS: atom_id res chain seq x y z
N MET A 1 2.94 2.52 8.47
CA MET A 1 3.03 3.43 7.29
C MET A 1 1.84 3.17 6.38
N ARG A 2 1.27 4.18 5.72
CA ARG A 2 0.29 3.97 4.64
C ARG A 2 1.05 3.60 3.37
N LEU A 3 0.77 2.43 2.80
CA LEU A 3 1.47 1.95 1.61
C LEU A 3 0.78 2.46 0.34
N HIS A 4 1.50 3.22 -0.49
CA HIS A 4 1.05 3.56 -1.84
C HIS A 4 1.44 2.42 -2.81
N HIS A 5 0.79 2.36 -3.98
CA HIS A 5 1.04 1.29 -4.94
C HIS A 5 2.49 1.28 -5.46
N ALA A 6 3.11 2.46 -5.59
CA ALA A 6 4.53 2.59 -5.91
C ALA A 6 5.43 1.94 -4.84
N ASP A 7 5.10 2.12 -3.56
CA ASP A 7 5.82 1.50 -2.45
C ASP A 7 5.61 -0.02 -2.43
N TYR A 8 4.42 -0.51 -2.77
CA TYR A 8 4.15 -1.96 -2.92
C TYR A 8 4.99 -2.58 -4.04
N ILE A 9 5.10 -1.92 -5.20
CA ILE A 9 6.00 -2.34 -6.28
C ILE A 9 7.45 -2.39 -5.77
N LYS A 10 7.93 -1.31 -5.11
CA LYS A 10 9.28 -1.27 -4.52
C LYS A 10 9.51 -2.42 -3.53
N LEU A 11 8.57 -2.67 -2.60
CA LEU A 11 8.66 -3.73 -1.60
C LEU A 11 8.74 -5.12 -2.23
N VAL A 12 7.79 -5.48 -3.10
CA VAL A 12 7.72 -6.82 -3.70
C VAL A 12 8.98 -7.11 -4.53
N ILE A 13 9.42 -6.14 -5.33
CA ILE A 13 10.57 -6.31 -6.23
C ILE A 13 11.90 -6.21 -5.47
N GLY A 14 12.01 -5.32 -4.49
CA GLY A 14 13.17 -5.21 -3.61
C GLY A 14 13.35 -6.47 -2.75
N LEU A 15 12.26 -7.04 -2.22
CA LEU A 15 12.30 -8.29 -1.46
C LEU A 15 12.69 -9.48 -2.34
N TYR A 16 12.13 -9.57 -3.56
CA TYR A 16 12.59 -10.56 -4.56
C TYR A 16 14.10 -10.47 -4.79
N LYS A 17 14.64 -9.27 -5.04
CA LYS A 17 16.08 -9.06 -5.25
C LYS A 17 16.91 -9.43 -4.02
N ARG A 18 16.47 -9.04 -2.82
CA ARG A 18 17.16 -9.35 -1.56
C ARG A 18 17.22 -10.86 -1.33
N LYS A 19 16.09 -11.57 -1.48
CA LYS A 19 16.03 -13.03 -1.40
C LYS A 19 16.91 -13.70 -2.45
N ARG A 20 16.91 -13.20 -3.70
CA ARG A 20 17.77 -13.69 -4.79
C ARG A 20 19.25 -13.57 -4.44
N ASN A 21 19.69 -12.42 -3.94
CA ASN A 21 21.09 -12.17 -3.60
C ASN A 21 21.56 -12.97 -2.38
N LYS A 22 20.65 -13.30 -1.45
CA LYS A 22 20.92 -14.20 -0.31
C LYS A 22 20.80 -15.69 -0.63
N ASN A 23 20.44 -16.07 -1.87
CA ASN A 23 20.08 -17.44 -2.27
C ASN A 23 18.89 -18.05 -1.47
N GLU A 24 17.96 -17.21 -1.01
CA GLU A 24 16.72 -17.60 -0.29
C GLU A 24 15.55 -17.90 -1.26
N LEU A 25 15.77 -17.85 -2.58
CA LEU A 25 14.77 -18.22 -3.60
C LEU A 25 15.05 -19.62 -4.15
N SER A 26 14.01 -20.27 -4.66
CA SER A 26 14.18 -21.49 -5.44
C SER A 26 15.10 -21.25 -6.65
N VAL A 27 15.72 -22.32 -7.16
CA VAL A 27 16.54 -22.26 -8.38
C VAL A 27 15.70 -21.74 -9.57
N LEU A 28 14.41 -22.11 -9.61
CA LEU A 28 13.45 -21.73 -10.66
C LEU A 28 13.17 -20.21 -10.69
N LEU A 29 13.11 -19.56 -9.54
CA LEU A 29 12.95 -18.10 -9.42
C LEU A 29 14.28 -17.33 -9.46
N SER A 30 15.39 -17.95 -9.08
CA SER A 30 16.72 -17.33 -9.10
C SER A 30 17.22 -17.05 -10.53
N GLN A 31 16.79 -17.87 -11.49
CA GLN A 31 16.98 -17.66 -12.92
C GLN A 31 15.62 -17.78 -13.64
N PRO A 32 14.75 -16.75 -13.54
CA PRO A 32 13.37 -16.87 -13.99
C PRO A 32 13.31 -17.06 -15.51
N THR A 33 12.40 -17.91 -15.95
CA THR A 33 11.99 -18.09 -17.36
C THR A 33 10.49 -18.34 -17.37
N PRO A 34 9.78 -18.18 -18.49
CA PRO A 34 8.35 -18.49 -18.54
C PRO A 34 8.01 -19.91 -18.06
N ALA A 35 8.86 -20.90 -18.36
CA ALA A 35 8.69 -22.27 -17.92
C ALA A 35 8.98 -22.45 -16.42
N SER A 36 10.09 -21.90 -15.91
CA SER A 36 10.46 -22.03 -14.50
C SER A 36 9.51 -21.27 -13.58
N ILE A 37 8.99 -20.09 -13.99
CA ILE A 37 7.95 -19.38 -13.25
C ILE A 37 6.65 -20.21 -13.18
N ARG A 38 6.25 -20.86 -14.28
CA ARG A 38 5.06 -21.74 -14.28
C ARG A 38 5.25 -22.97 -13.38
N GLN A 39 6.43 -23.59 -13.44
CA GLN A 39 6.78 -24.71 -12.57
C GLN A 39 6.78 -24.31 -11.09
N GLU A 40 7.38 -23.16 -10.76
CA GLU A 40 7.33 -22.61 -9.41
C GLU A 40 5.89 -22.38 -8.94
N CYS A 41 5.03 -21.79 -9.78
CA CYS A 41 3.60 -21.62 -9.45
C CYS A 41 2.95 -22.96 -9.08
N ALA A 42 3.30 -24.06 -9.76
CA ALA A 42 2.76 -25.39 -9.47
C ALA A 42 3.34 -25.99 -8.17
N HIS A 43 4.63 -25.78 -7.87
CA HIS A 43 5.24 -26.20 -6.60
C HIS A 43 4.65 -25.43 -5.42
N VAL A 44 4.66 -24.09 -5.50
CA VAL A 44 4.07 -23.19 -4.51
C VAL A 44 2.60 -23.52 -4.24
N TYR A 45 1.82 -23.83 -5.27
CA TYR A 45 0.41 -24.23 -5.11
C TYR A 45 0.25 -25.56 -4.37
N LYS A 46 1.15 -26.53 -4.58
CA LYS A 46 1.13 -27.83 -3.89
C LYS A 46 1.56 -27.73 -2.42
N GLU A 47 2.52 -26.86 -2.11
CA GLU A 47 3.12 -26.76 -0.78
C GLU A 47 2.45 -25.74 0.16
N ARG A 48 2.09 -24.56 -0.36
CA ARG A 48 1.69 -23.41 0.47
C ARG A 48 0.49 -22.63 -0.06
N TYR A 49 -0.43 -23.30 -0.75
CA TYR A 49 -1.70 -22.68 -1.15
C TYR A 49 -2.55 -22.31 0.07
N GLU A 50 -2.87 -21.02 0.20
CA GLU A 50 -3.85 -20.53 1.14
C GLU A 50 -5.11 -20.05 0.41
N LYS A 51 -6.29 -20.26 1.01
CA LYS A 51 -7.57 -19.79 0.45
C LYS A 51 -7.61 -18.27 0.19
N LYS A 52 -6.82 -17.48 0.93
CA LYS A 52 -6.68 -16.04 0.73
C LYS A 52 -6.03 -15.66 -0.60
N ASP A 53 -5.25 -16.57 -1.20
CA ASP A 53 -4.54 -16.36 -2.46
C ASP A 53 -5.42 -16.72 -3.69
N GLU A 54 -6.60 -17.33 -3.50
CA GLU A 54 -7.55 -17.64 -4.58
C GLU A 54 -7.87 -16.44 -5.51
N PRO A 55 -8.09 -15.20 -5.02
CA PRO A 55 -8.32 -14.05 -5.89
C PRO A 55 -7.13 -13.70 -6.78
N VAL A 56 -5.89 -13.89 -6.28
CA VAL A 56 -4.65 -13.64 -7.04
C VAL A 56 -4.52 -14.68 -8.16
N LEU A 57 -4.69 -15.96 -7.82
CA LEU A 57 -4.66 -17.05 -8.79
C LEU A 57 -5.74 -16.87 -9.86
N ARG A 58 -6.97 -16.55 -9.44
CA ARG A 58 -8.09 -16.30 -10.37
C ARG A 58 -7.86 -15.10 -11.28
N ALA A 59 -7.24 -14.03 -10.78
CA ALA A 59 -6.94 -12.84 -11.57
C ALA A 59 -5.85 -13.07 -12.64
N PHE A 60 -4.89 -13.96 -12.37
CA PHE A 60 -3.82 -14.26 -13.32
C PHE A 60 -4.18 -15.41 -14.27
N PHE A 61 -4.60 -16.56 -13.73
CA PHE A 61 -4.83 -17.81 -14.45
C PHE A 61 -6.25 -17.93 -15.05
N GLY A 62 -7.23 -17.22 -14.50
CA GLY A 62 -8.65 -17.39 -14.85
C GLY A 62 -9.40 -18.28 -13.85
N PRO A 63 -10.64 -18.71 -14.16
CA PRO A 63 -11.40 -19.60 -13.28
C PRO A 63 -10.71 -20.97 -13.15
N GLY A 64 -10.65 -21.50 -11.93
CA GLY A 64 -10.13 -22.84 -11.64
C GLY A 64 -11.11 -23.96 -12.05
N GLU A 65 -10.57 -25.15 -12.27
CA GLU A 65 -11.34 -26.37 -12.49
C GLU A 65 -12.21 -26.70 -11.27
N HIS A 66 -13.46 -27.12 -11.54
CA HIS A 66 -14.50 -27.36 -10.54
C HIS A 66 -14.59 -26.26 -9.45
N GLY A 67 -14.36 -25.01 -9.87
CA GLY A 67 -14.50 -23.79 -9.06
C GLY A 67 -13.41 -23.53 -8.02
N ARG A 68 -12.49 -24.47 -7.75
CA ARG A 68 -11.49 -24.35 -6.67
C ARG A 68 -10.10 -24.91 -6.97
N GLN A 69 -9.92 -25.76 -7.97
CA GLN A 69 -8.62 -26.37 -8.27
C GLN A 69 -7.90 -25.59 -9.38
N PHE A 70 -6.76 -24.99 -9.05
CA PHE A 70 -5.97 -24.23 -10.04
C PHE A 70 -4.83 -25.05 -10.64
N LEU A 71 -4.53 -26.24 -10.13
CA LEU A 71 -3.32 -26.97 -10.52
C LEU A 71 -3.27 -27.29 -12.02
N GLY A 72 -4.32 -27.91 -12.57
CA GLY A 72 -4.41 -28.21 -14.01
C GLY A 72 -4.35 -26.93 -14.87
N VAL A 73 -4.98 -25.85 -14.41
CA VAL A 73 -4.94 -24.53 -15.07
C VAL A 73 -3.54 -23.92 -15.05
N ILE A 74 -2.79 -24.07 -13.96
CA ILE A 74 -1.40 -23.58 -13.81
C ILE A 74 -0.46 -24.38 -14.70
N GLU A 75 -0.50 -25.72 -14.63
CA GLU A 75 0.41 -26.61 -15.37
C GLU A 75 0.22 -26.47 -16.89
N ASN A 76 -1.02 -26.23 -17.35
CA ASN A 76 -1.34 -26.00 -18.76
C ASN A 76 -1.34 -24.51 -19.18
N PHE A 77 -0.95 -23.58 -18.31
CA PHE A 77 -1.04 -22.15 -18.62
C PHE A 77 -0.08 -21.72 -19.74
N ASP A 78 -0.56 -20.80 -20.58
CA ASP A 78 0.18 -20.20 -21.69
C ASP A 78 1.46 -19.49 -21.22
N LEU A 79 2.61 -20.01 -21.65
CA LEU A 79 3.94 -19.50 -21.33
C LEU A 79 4.15 -18.05 -21.79
N ALA A 80 3.49 -17.60 -22.86
CA ALA A 80 3.64 -16.23 -23.36
C ALA A 80 3.22 -15.17 -22.32
N LYS A 81 2.26 -15.51 -21.44
CA LYS A 81 1.74 -14.61 -20.38
C LYS A 81 2.72 -14.38 -19.23
N PHE A 82 3.75 -15.23 -19.07
CA PHE A 82 4.82 -15.01 -18.09
C PHE A 82 5.98 -14.16 -18.63
N LYS A 83 6.09 -13.93 -19.95
CA LYS A 83 7.16 -13.11 -20.55
C LYS A 83 7.33 -11.72 -19.90
N PRO A 84 6.25 -10.98 -19.54
CA PRO A 84 6.41 -9.69 -18.84
C PRO A 84 7.06 -9.83 -17.46
N ILE A 85 6.76 -10.91 -16.73
CA ILE A 85 7.34 -11.18 -15.41
C ILE A 85 8.83 -11.54 -15.55
N ASP A 86 9.15 -12.48 -16.43
CA ASP A 86 10.54 -12.85 -16.77
C ASP A 86 11.40 -11.63 -17.14
N GLN A 87 10.94 -10.83 -18.11
CA GLN A 87 11.66 -9.65 -18.58
C GLN A 87 11.90 -8.63 -17.47
N TYR A 88 10.91 -8.40 -16.61
CA TYR A 88 11.01 -7.44 -15.53
C TYR A 88 11.96 -7.91 -14.42
N LEU A 89 11.83 -9.17 -13.97
CA LEU A 89 12.66 -9.77 -12.92
C LEU A 89 14.13 -9.97 -13.33
N LYS A 90 14.43 -10.02 -14.64
CA LYS A 90 15.80 -10.09 -15.17
C LYS A 90 16.47 -8.75 -15.40
N LYS A 91 15.75 -7.76 -15.94
CA LYS A 91 16.34 -6.55 -16.52
C LYS A 91 15.97 -5.25 -15.79
N ASP A 92 15.41 -5.33 -14.59
CA ASP A 92 14.88 -4.17 -13.86
C ASP A 92 13.97 -3.31 -14.74
N GLY A 93 13.01 -4.00 -15.38
CA GLY A 93 12.40 -3.56 -16.62
C GLY A 93 11.69 -2.21 -16.57
N ASN A 94 12.00 -1.33 -17.53
CA ASN A 94 11.44 0.01 -17.68
C ASN A 94 9.94 0.04 -18.10
N LYS A 95 9.27 -1.11 -18.17
CA LYS A 95 7.82 -1.26 -18.37
C LYS A 95 7.21 -1.85 -17.10
N GLY A 96 6.30 -1.13 -16.46
CA GLY A 96 5.61 -1.59 -15.25
C GLY A 96 4.87 -2.92 -15.46
N LEU A 97 4.97 -3.80 -14.46
CA LEU A 97 4.15 -5.01 -14.40
C LEU A 97 2.66 -4.64 -14.32
N THR A 98 1.80 -5.48 -14.90
CA THR A 98 0.36 -5.39 -14.61
C THR A 98 0.10 -5.81 -13.17
N ASP A 99 -0.87 -5.21 -12.49
CA ASP A 99 -1.15 -5.48 -11.07
C ASP A 99 -1.30 -6.98 -10.78
N LYS A 100 -2.03 -7.72 -11.62
CA LYS A 100 -2.16 -9.19 -11.49
C LYS A 100 -0.83 -9.96 -11.61
N SER A 101 0.13 -9.45 -12.37
CA SER A 101 1.48 -10.00 -12.47
C SER A 101 2.29 -9.68 -11.23
N LEU A 102 2.13 -8.47 -10.67
CA LEU A 102 2.79 -8.05 -9.45
C LEU A 102 2.29 -8.85 -8.25
N GLU A 103 0.98 -9.07 -8.14
CA GLU A 103 0.39 -9.94 -7.13
C GLU A 103 0.84 -11.40 -7.27
N LEU A 104 1.02 -11.89 -8.49
CA LEU A 104 1.61 -13.22 -8.70
C LEU A 104 3.06 -13.27 -8.20
N VAL A 105 3.88 -12.25 -8.43
CA VAL A 105 5.25 -12.17 -7.88
C VAL A 105 5.22 -12.08 -6.36
N ALA A 106 4.35 -11.25 -5.78
CA ALA A 106 4.16 -11.14 -4.33
C ALA A 106 3.75 -12.49 -3.70
N TRP A 107 2.89 -13.25 -4.38
CA TRP A 107 2.55 -14.62 -4.00
C TRP A 107 3.74 -15.56 -4.12
N LEU A 108 4.49 -15.54 -5.23
CA LEU A 108 5.65 -16.42 -5.49
C LEU A 108 6.81 -16.22 -4.50
N ILE A 109 7.05 -15.00 -4.00
CA ILE A 109 8.09 -14.74 -2.99
C ILE A 109 7.62 -14.87 -1.53
N ASP A 110 6.38 -15.31 -1.32
CA ASP A 110 5.69 -15.33 -0.03
C ASP A 110 5.68 -13.97 0.69
N PHE A 111 5.32 -12.90 -0.03
CA PHE A 111 5.18 -11.57 0.57
C PHE A 111 3.97 -11.53 1.53
N ARG A 112 4.22 -11.18 2.80
CA ARG A 112 3.20 -11.28 3.87
C ARG A 112 2.04 -10.31 3.72
N HIS A 113 2.27 -9.15 3.10
CA HIS A 113 1.28 -8.09 2.95
C HIS A 113 0.46 -8.18 1.65
N ARG A 114 0.45 -9.35 0.99
CA ARG A 114 -0.37 -9.63 -0.19
C ARG A 114 -1.83 -9.96 0.17
N PRO A 115 -2.80 -9.73 -0.73
CA PRO A 115 -2.69 -8.86 -1.90
C PRO A 115 -2.64 -7.38 -1.48
N TYR A 116 -2.27 -6.48 -2.40
CA TYR A 116 -2.25 -5.05 -2.15
C TYR A 116 -3.64 -4.53 -1.74
N VAL A 117 -3.68 -3.80 -0.62
CA VAL A 117 -4.88 -3.08 -0.15
C VAL A 117 -4.53 -1.61 0.02
N TYR A 118 -5.13 -0.77 -0.82
CA TYR A 118 -4.92 0.68 -0.79
C TYR A 118 -5.25 1.26 0.59
N GLY A 119 -4.36 2.11 1.13
CA GLY A 119 -4.58 2.83 2.38
C GLY A 119 -4.50 1.97 3.64
N LYS A 120 -4.24 0.66 3.52
CA LYS A 120 -3.98 -0.22 4.67
C LYS A 120 -2.69 0.21 5.36
N GLU A 121 -2.75 0.35 6.68
CA GLU A 121 -1.54 0.54 7.48
C GLU A 121 -0.85 -0.81 7.68
N LEU A 122 0.42 -0.87 7.30
CA LEU A 122 1.24 -2.07 7.44
C LEU A 122 2.30 -1.86 8.52
N LEU A 123 2.50 -2.91 9.30
CA LEU A 123 3.68 -3.13 10.13
C LEU A 123 4.71 -3.84 9.25
N LEU A 124 5.63 -3.05 8.70
CA LEU A 124 6.70 -3.55 7.86
C LEU A 124 7.85 -4.07 8.73
N SER A 125 8.53 -5.13 8.27
CA SER A 125 9.78 -5.58 8.90
C SER A 125 10.90 -4.55 8.70
N GLU A 126 11.99 -4.67 9.46
CA GLU A 126 13.17 -3.83 9.27
C GLU A 126 13.75 -3.97 7.85
N GLU A 127 13.75 -5.18 7.29
CA GLU A 127 14.17 -5.42 5.91
C GLU A 127 13.26 -4.71 4.88
N GLU A 128 11.94 -4.72 5.10
CA GLU A 128 10.96 -4.04 4.26
C GLU A 128 11.10 -2.50 4.36
N LEU A 129 11.39 -1.97 5.56
CA LEU A 129 11.64 -0.55 5.77
C LEU A 129 12.93 -0.07 5.09
N LEU A 130 14.00 -0.87 5.08
CA LEU A 130 15.24 -0.57 4.37
C LEU A 130 15.01 -0.46 2.85
N ILE A 131 14.18 -1.35 2.28
CA ILE A 131 13.83 -1.33 0.85
C ILE A 131 13.10 -0.04 0.45
N ILE A 132 12.17 0.46 1.28
CA ILE A 132 11.46 1.72 0.98
C ILE A 132 12.36 2.94 1.09
N GLN A 133 13.30 2.94 2.04
CA GLN A 133 14.20 4.06 2.29
C GLN A 133 15.34 4.19 1.26
N ASP A 134 15.40 3.30 0.25
CA ASP A 134 16.49 3.17 -0.74
C ASP A 134 17.89 3.13 -0.09
N LYS A 135 17.97 2.73 1.19
CA LYS A 135 19.23 2.53 1.88
C LYS A 135 19.81 1.19 1.43
N PRO A 136 21.08 1.11 1.02
CA PRO A 136 21.73 -0.18 0.91
C PRO A 136 21.61 -0.84 2.27
N GLY A 137 20.98 -2.01 2.33
CA GLY A 137 20.90 -2.74 3.57
C GLY A 137 22.33 -2.94 4.06
N TYR A 138 22.61 -2.57 5.32
CA TYR A 138 23.82 -3.01 5.96
C TYR A 138 23.85 -4.53 5.80
N ALA A 139 24.75 -5.03 4.95
CA ALA A 139 25.40 -6.26 5.29
C ALA A 139 26.00 -5.98 6.66
N GLU A 140 25.56 -6.72 7.67
CA GLU A 140 26.40 -6.81 8.87
C GLU A 140 27.79 -7.17 8.35
N PRO A 141 28.83 -6.41 8.72
CA PRO A 141 30.17 -6.83 8.39
C PRO A 141 30.30 -8.22 9.00
N VAL A 142 30.45 -9.23 8.14
CA VAL A 142 30.84 -10.56 8.57
C VAL A 142 32.22 -10.34 9.17
N THR A 143 32.25 -10.17 10.48
CA THR A 143 33.49 -10.19 11.27
C THR A 143 34.18 -11.47 10.84
N PRO A 144 35.42 -11.40 10.31
CA PRO A 144 36.13 -12.59 9.89
C PRO A 144 36.02 -13.64 10.99
N PHE A 145 35.46 -14.78 10.63
CA PHE A 145 35.34 -15.91 11.54
C PHE A 145 36.77 -16.28 11.90
N GLU A 146 37.18 -16.01 13.15
CA GLU A 146 38.51 -16.41 13.61
C GLU A 146 38.61 -17.93 13.45
N GLU A 147 39.58 -18.32 12.64
CA GLU A 147 39.90 -19.71 12.34
C GLU A 147 40.14 -20.45 13.66
N PRO A 148 39.42 -21.56 13.94
CA PRO A 148 39.60 -22.29 15.20
C PRO A 148 41.03 -22.83 15.29
N GLN A 149 41.89 -22.14 16.03
CA GLN A 149 43.25 -22.59 16.25
C GLN A 149 43.25 -23.92 17.01
N GLU A 150 44.03 -24.87 16.51
CA GLU A 150 44.15 -26.21 17.06
C GLU A 150 44.62 -26.16 18.52
N LEU A 151 43.91 -26.83 19.42
CA LEU A 151 44.41 -27.08 20.78
C LEU A 151 45.42 -28.23 20.75
N PRO A 152 46.70 -28.03 21.10
CA PRO A 152 47.53 -29.11 21.62
C PRO A 152 47.02 -29.53 23.01
N GLY A 153 46.99 -30.83 23.27
CA GLY A 153 46.26 -31.38 24.41
C GLY A 153 47.02 -31.45 25.75
N PHE A 154 46.22 -31.57 26.82
CA PHE A 154 46.36 -32.58 27.88
C PHE A 154 47.72 -32.68 28.62
N PHE A 155 47.82 -32.17 29.86
CA PHE A 155 47.83 -32.96 31.12
C PHE A 155 47.72 -32.03 32.37
N PRO A 156 47.22 -32.50 33.53
CA PRO A 156 46.87 -31.69 34.71
C PRO A 156 47.82 -31.98 35.91
N PRO A 157 47.41 -31.94 37.20
CA PRO A 157 47.16 -30.75 38.05
C PRO A 157 47.96 -30.76 39.39
N GLU A 158 48.07 -29.61 40.08
CA GLU A 158 48.41 -29.46 41.51
C GLU A 158 47.61 -28.24 42.03
N GLU A 159 46.73 -28.33 43.03
CA GLU A 159 46.97 -28.33 44.51
C GLU A 159 47.65 -27.02 44.99
N GLU A 160 47.23 -26.29 46.05
CA GLU A 160 46.40 -26.54 47.25
C GLU A 160 45.28 -25.45 47.37
N LYS A 161 44.11 -25.58 48.02
CA LYS A 161 43.71 -26.00 49.38
C LYS A 161 44.17 -25.12 50.55
N ASP A 162 43.31 -24.17 50.96
CA ASP A 162 42.73 -24.10 52.33
C ASP A 162 41.46 -23.21 52.28
N SER A 163 40.27 -23.59 52.78
CA SER A 163 39.83 -23.67 54.19
C SER A 163 40.14 -22.39 55.02
N ALA A 164 39.30 -21.77 55.84
CA ALA A 164 37.84 -21.75 56.09
C ALA A 164 37.56 -20.49 56.98
N GLU A 165 36.38 -20.10 57.49
CA GLU A 165 34.97 -20.55 57.44
C GLU A 165 34.07 -19.34 57.85
N THR A 166 32.76 -19.57 58.05
CA THR A 166 31.93 -18.95 59.09
C THR A 166 31.39 -17.51 58.95
N ARG A 167 30.16 -17.48 58.39
CA ARG A 167 28.93 -16.78 58.87
C ARG A 167 28.74 -15.26 58.61
N PRO A 168 27.46 -14.78 58.63
CA PRO A 168 27.07 -13.63 57.79
C PRO A 168 26.52 -12.39 58.53
N ALA A 169 26.38 -11.31 57.75
CA ALA A 169 25.49 -10.14 57.93
C ALA A 169 25.92 -9.10 59.02
N PRO A 170 25.39 -7.85 59.00
CA PRO A 170 24.70 -7.11 57.92
C PRO A 170 25.19 -5.65 57.69
N LEU A 171 24.78 -5.07 56.55
CA LEU A 171 24.35 -3.67 56.30
C LEU A 171 25.18 -2.40 56.69
N LEU A 172 25.10 -1.45 55.73
CA LEU A 172 25.15 0.03 55.82
C LEU A 172 26.49 0.80 55.71
N ILE A 173 26.31 2.08 55.32
CA ILE A 173 27.24 3.23 55.31
C ILE A 173 28.30 3.15 54.17
N THR A 174 28.35 4.09 53.21
CA THR A 174 29.08 5.38 53.36
C THR A 174 28.79 6.41 52.25
N ILE A 175 29.13 7.67 52.55
CA ILE A 175 28.96 8.92 51.79
C ILE A 175 30.35 9.65 51.82
N PRO A 176 30.52 10.92 51.35
CA PRO A 176 30.55 11.53 50.00
C PRO A 176 32.01 11.67 49.47
N PRO A 177 32.44 12.68 48.63
CA PRO A 177 32.58 14.11 49.02
C PRO A 177 32.22 15.16 47.93
N LYS A 178 32.46 16.45 48.25
CA LYS A 178 31.89 17.68 47.64
C LYS A 178 32.86 18.42 46.70
N LYS A 179 32.31 19.29 45.82
CA LYS A 179 32.77 20.66 45.43
C LYS A 179 31.85 21.19 44.30
N ASN A 180 31.58 22.46 44.04
CA ASN A 180 31.67 23.77 44.70
C ASN A 180 31.31 24.81 43.61
N TRP A 181 30.37 25.74 43.82
CA TRP A 181 30.53 27.11 43.27
C TRP A 181 29.76 28.15 44.12
N LYS A 182 30.16 29.42 43.99
CA LYS A 182 30.04 30.45 45.04
C LYS A 182 28.76 31.31 44.99
N LYS A 183 28.40 31.80 46.19
CA LYS A 183 27.39 32.82 46.55
C LYS A 183 27.44 34.10 45.68
N ARG A 184 26.27 34.76 45.49
CA ARG A 184 26.04 36.22 45.72
C ARG A 184 24.60 36.48 46.23
N SER A 185 24.32 37.72 46.65
CA SER A 185 23.38 38.13 47.72
C SER A 185 21.96 38.57 47.29
N PRO A 186 20.99 38.74 48.23
CA PRO A 186 19.58 39.03 47.93
C PRO A 186 19.15 40.51 48.11
N ARG A 187 17.91 40.79 47.64
CA ARG A 187 16.99 41.95 47.89
C ARG A 187 16.87 43.03 46.81
N THR A 188 15.76 42.96 46.08
CA THR A 188 14.84 44.05 45.64
C THR A 188 13.60 43.37 45.03
N VAL A 189 12.56 43.08 45.83
CA VAL A 189 11.37 43.92 46.06
C VAL A 189 10.59 44.24 44.77
N SER A 190 9.47 43.53 44.61
CA SER A 190 8.19 43.95 44.01
C SER A 190 8.19 44.91 42.81
N ILE A 191 8.16 44.34 41.59
CA ILE A 191 7.15 44.62 40.53
C ILE A 191 7.15 43.37 39.64
N PHE A 192 6.06 42.56 39.66
CA PHE A 192 5.61 41.70 38.53
C PHE A 192 4.25 41.02 38.81
N LEU A 193 3.41 41.58 39.70
CA LEU A 193 2.08 41.04 40.01
C LEU A 193 0.97 41.51 39.04
N GLY A 194 1.33 42.05 37.87
CA GLY A 194 0.40 42.65 36.90
C GLY A 194 0.37 42.02 35.51
N LEU A 195 1.23 41.03 35.22
CA LEU A 195 1.39 40.47 33.85
C LEU A 195 1.00 38.99 33.69
N VAL A 196 0.55 38.33 34.76
CA VAL A 196 0.07 36.92 34.69
C VAL A 196 -1.46 36.84 34.57
N ALA A 197 -2.20 37.88 34.98
CA ALA A 197 -3.67 37.91 34.92
C ALA A 197 -4.24 38.21 33.52
N GLY A 198 -3.47 38.85 32.62
CA GLY A 198 -3.95 39.28 31.30
C GLY A 198 -3.94 38.21 30.20
N ILE A 199 -3.13 37.14 30.36
CA ILE A 199 -2.94 36.11 29.32
C ILE A 199 -3.92 34.93 29.52
N ALA A 200 -4.39 34.70 30.75
CA ALA A 200 -5.29 33.59 31.08
C ALA A 200 -6.70 33.73 30.48
N THR A 201 -7.20 34.97 30.31
CA THR A 201 -8.59 35.22 29.85
C THR A 201 -8.76 35.20 28.33
N LEU A 202 -7.74 35.63 27.57
CA LEU A 202 -7.77 35.60 26.10
C LEU A 202 -7.43 34.20 25.53
N SER A 203 -6.56 33.43 26.21
CA SER A 203 -6.26 32.04 25.81
C SER A 203 -7.45 31.09 26.05
N GLY A 204 -8.19 31.28 27.16
CA GLY A 204 -9.34 30.43 27.51
C GLY A 204 -10.49 30.46 26.50
N ILE A 205 -10.71 31.59 25.83
CA ILE A 205 -11.80 31.75 24.83
C ILE A 205 -11.42 31.14 23.47
N ALA A 206 -10.13 31.07 23.14
CA ALA A 206 -9.65 30.39 21.93
C ALA A 206 -9.75 28.86 22.04
N MET A 207 -9.47 28.29 23.22
CA MET A 207 -9.55 26.84 23.49
C MET A 207 -10.98 26.27 23.43
N LEU A 208 -12.02 27.09 23.66
CA LEU A 208 -13.42 26.63 23.70
C LEU A 208 -14.14 26.57 22.34
N ARG A 209 -13.49 26.97 21.22
CA ARG A 209 -14.11 26.95 19.88
C ARG A 209 -13.71 25.76 18.98
N GLN A 210 -12.83 24.86 19.41
CA GLN A 210 -12.40 23.70 18.59
C GLN A 210 -12.98 22.34 19.02
N VAL A 211 -13.95 22.32 19.94
CA VAL A 211 -14.69 21.08 20.30
C VAL A 211 -16.07 21.02 19.63
N VAL A 212 -16.15 21.43 18.36
CA VAL A 212 -17.18 20.94 17.44
C VAL A 212 -16.51 20.00 16.45
N LYS A 213 -16.28 18.77 16.90
CA LYS A 213 -15.88 17.67 16.01
C LYS A 213 -17.02 17.48 15.00
N PRO A 214 -16.79 17.58 13.67
CA PRO A 214 -17.85 17.35 12.71
C PRO A 214 -18.29 15.88 12.81
N GLY A 215 -19.55 15.68 13.18
CA GLY A 215 -20.33 14.46 13.05
C GLY A 215 -19.58 13.14 13.26
N ASN A 216 -19.65 12.61 14.48
CA ASN A 216 -19.66 11.16 14.66
C ASN A 216 -21.00 10.62 14.10
N THR A 217 -21.18 10.68 12.77
CA THR A 217 -22.42 10.26 12.12
C THR A 217 -22.53 8.76 12.26
N VAL A 218 -23.62 8.29 12.87
CA VAL A 218 -23.95 6.88 13.12
C VAL A 218 -23.44 5.99 11.99
N ALA A 219 -22.62 5.00 12.33
CA ALA A 219 -21.90 4.11 11.43
C ALA A 219 -22.85 3.24 10.57
N GLY A 220 -23.48 3.89 9.60
CA GLY A 220 -24.17 3.24 8.50
C GLY A 220 -23.17 2.72 7.48
N CYS A 221 -23.66 1.87 6.60
CA CYS A 221 -22.92 1.46 5.43
C CYS A 221 -23.59 2.03 4.18
N MET A 222 -22.87 1.99 3.07
CA MET A 222 -23.38 2.33 1.76
C MET A 222 -23.03 1.26 0.75
N TYR A 223 -23.80 1.18 -0.34
CA TYR A 223 -23.52 0.29 -1.47
C TYR A 223 -23.80 1.02 -2.78
N TRP A 224 -23.21 0.53 -3.87
CA TRP A 224 -23.45 1.07 -5.20
C TRP A 224 -24.73 0.49 -5.82
N THR A 225 -25.66 1.36 -6.24
CA THR A 225 -26.94 0.94 -6.85
C THR A 225 -26.86 0.61 -8.34
N GLY A 226 -25.74 0.92 -8.99
CA GLY A 226 -25.64 1.03 -10.45
C GLY A 226 -25.50 2.47 -10.93
N GLU A 227 -26.06 3.43 -10.19
CA GLU A 227 -26.06 4.86 -10.56
C GLU A 227 -25.52 5.80 -9.48
N GLN A 228 -25.71 5.50 -8.19
CA GLN A 228 -25.20 6.29 -7.07
C GLN A 228 -25.00 5.41 -5.83
N TYR A 229 -24.38 5.95 -4.78
CA TYR A 229 -24.31 5.25 -3.49
C TYR A 229 -25.58 5.46 -2.68
N ALA A 230 -26.14 4.38 -2.13
CA ALA A 230 -27.31 4.39 -1.25
C ALA A 230 -26.97 3.80 0.12
N LYS A 231 -27.67 4.26 1.18
CA LYS A 231 -27.48 3.79 2.55
C LYS A 231 -28.03 2.38 2.74
N ILE A 232 -27.33 1.55 3.51
CA ILE A 232 -27.73 0.19 3.90
C ILE A 232 -27.30 -0.08 5.35
N SER A 233 -27.92 -1.08 5.99
CA SER A 233 -27.40 -1.60 7.27
C SER A 233 -26.04 -2.29 7.05
N CYS A 234 -25.11 -2.12 7.99
CA CYS A 234 -23.85 -2.86 8.01
C CYS A 234 -24.03 -4.32 8.46
N SER A 235 -25.14 -4.65 9.12
CA SER A 235 -25.42 -6.01 9.60
C SER A 235 -25.99 -6.90 8.49
N GLY A 236 -25.17 -7.84 8.01
CA GLY A 236 -25.56 -8.91 7.10
C GLY A 236 -24.67 -9.01 5.87
N GLN A 237 -23.98 -10.14 5.70
CA GLN A 237 -23.18 -10.42 4.53
C GLN A 237 -24.12 -10.71 3.33
N ARG A 238 -24.31 -9.72 2.44
CA ARG A 238 -25.11 -9.89 1.22
C ARG A 238 -24.23 -10.31 0.05
N THR A 239 -24.43 -11.53 -0.43
CA THR A 239 -23.67 -12.12 -1.53
C THR A 239 -23.69 -11.22 -2.77
N GLY A 240 -22.52 -10.88 -3.30
CA GLY A 240 -22.37 -10.06 -4.51
C GLY A 240 -22.48 -8.54 -4.32
N LEU A 241 -22.77 -8.04 -3.12
CA LEU A 241 -22.87 -6.60 -2.85
C LEU A 241 -21.61 -6.07 -2.17
N LEU A 242 -20.91 -5.12 -2.79
CA LEU A 242 -19.81 -4.41 -2.14
C LEU A 242 -20.39 -3.36 -1.18
N VAL A 243 -20.39 -3.69 0.11
CA VAL A 243 -20.81 -2.81 1.20
C VAL A 243 -19.58 -2.08 1.73
N LEU A 244 -19.63 -0.75 1.73
CA LEU A 244 -18.58 0.15 2.21
C LEU A 244 -19.05 0.91 3.46
N PRO A 245 -18.13 1.40 4.32
CA PRO A 245 -18.47 2.40 5.33
C PRO A 245 -19.12 3.62 4.67
N MET A 246 -20.11 4.23 5.34
CA MET A 246 -20.83 5.40 4.81
C MET A 246 -19.89 6.61 4.64
N ASP A 247 -19.81 7.12 3.41
CA ASP A 247 -19.08 8.33 3.04
C ASP A 247 -20.08 9.35 2.49
N SER A 248 -20.33 10.42 3.26
CA SER A 248 -21.35 11.41 2.93
C SER A 248 -20.98 12.27 1.71
N GLU A 249 -19.69 12.50 1.47
CA GLU A 249 -19.22 13.25 0.31
C GLU A 249 -19.39 12.42 -0.96
N LYS A 250 -18.96 11.15 -0.92
CA LYS A 250 -19.11 10.22 -2.05
C LYS A 250 -20.57 9.94 -2.36
N MET A 251 -21.44 9.78 -1.36
CA MET A 251 -22.89 9.64 -1.57
C MET A 251 -23.53 10.88 -2.23
N LYS A 252 -23.06 12.09 -1.89
CA LYS A 252 -23.60 13.33 -2.46
C LYS A 252 -23.10 13.58 -3.89
N ASN A 253 -21.81 13.37 -4.11
CA ASN A 253 -21.09 13.86 -5.29
C ASN A 253 -20.83 12.79 -6.36
N PHE A 254 -20.79 11.49 -6.01
CA PHE A 254 -20.40 10.41 -6.92
C PHE A 254 -21.63 9.72 -7.53
N LYS A 255 -21.94 10.07 -8.78
CA LYS A 255 -23.06 9.55 -9.57
C LYS A 255 -22.60 9.15 -10.96
N ARG A 256 -23.23 8.13 -11.56
CA ARG A 256 -23.03 7.75 -12.96
C ARG A 256 -23.88 8.63 -13.86
N ILE A 257 -23.29 9.14 -14.93
CA ILE A 257 -23.98 9.88 -15.98
C ILE A 257 -24.46 8.85 -17.00
N THR A 258 -25.76 8.54 -16.98
CA THR A 258 -26.40 7.57 -17.89
C THR A 258 -26.83 8.17 -19.23
N ARG A 259 -26.95 9.51 -19.28
CA ARG A 259 -27.36 10.29 -20.46
C ARG A 259 -26.16 10.96 -21.10
N GLU A 260 -25.57 10.35 -22.14
CA GLU A 260 -24.40 10.91 -22.85
C GLU A 260 -24.68 12.30 -23.45
N ASP A 261 -25.93 12.58 -23.85
CA ASP A 261 -26.40 13.87 -24.36
C ASP A 261 -26.26 15.03 -23.35
N THR A 262 -26.13 14.73 -22.05
CA THR A 262 -25.86 15.74 -21.02
C THR A 262 -24.38 16.12 -20.89
N ILE A 263 -23.49 15.43 -21.61
CA ILE A 263 -22.05 15.70 -21.61
C ILE A 263 -21.76 16.79 -22.66
N THR A 264 -21.39 17.97 -22.17
CA THR A 264 -21.12 19.15 -23.00
C THR A 264 -19.67 19.60 -22.86
N GLU A 265 -19.24 20.62 -23.60
CA GLU A 265 -17.88 21.16 -23.46
C GLU A 265 -17.59 21.63 -22.01
N LYS A 266 -18.61 22.08 -21.26
CA LYS A 266 -18.51 22.43 -19.83
C LYS A 266 -18.17 21.24 -18.92
N SER A 267 -18.37 20.01 -19.40
CA SER A 267 -18.05 18.78 -18.66
C SER A 267 -16.54 18.45 -18.69
N ILE A 268 -15.76 19.05 -19.61
CA ILE A 268 -14.31 18.87 -19.68
C ILE A 268 -13.65 19.27 -18.35
N GLY A 269 -12.80 18.40 -17.80
CA GLY A 269 -12.14 18.59 -16.50
C GLY A 269 -13.03 18.35 -15.28
N ASN A 270 -14.36 18.44 -15.43
CA ASN A 270 -15.32 18.39 -14.33
C ASN A 270 -16.01 17.01 -14.17
N ILE A 271 -16.00 16.17 -15.20
CA ILE A 271 -16.47 14.78 -15.14
C ILE A 271 -15.33 13.80 -15.36
N TYR A 272 -15.57 12.55 -15.01
CA TYR A 272 -14.59 11.47 -15.03
C TYR A 272 -15.14 10.29 -15.83
N TYR A 273 -14.27 9.49 -16.44
CA TYR A 273 -14.68 8.38 -17.30
C TYR A 273 -13.79 7.16 -17.16
N ILE A 274 -14.28 6.02 -17.62
CA ILE A 274 -13.50 4.78 -17.75
C ILE A 274 -13.93 4.02 -19.00
N ARG A 275 -13.00 3.28 -19.62
CA ARG A 275 -13.31 2.34 -20.70
C ARG A 275 -13.51 0.93 -20.14
N LEU A 276 -14.71 0.37 -20.32
CA LEU A 276 -15.10 -0.97 -19.86
C LEU A 276 -15.88 -1.68 -20.96
N ASN A 277 -15.61 -2.97 -21.17
CA ASN A 277 -16.36 -3.86 -22.08
C ASN A 277 -16.62 -3.28 -23.49
N GLY A 278 -15.67 -2.52 -24.03
CA GLY A 278 -15.78 -1.84 -25.33
C GLY A 278 -16.39 -0.42 -25.27
N GLY A 279 -17.25 -0.14 -24.29
CA GLY A 279 -17.90 1.15 -24.06
C GLY A 279 -17.11 2.11 -23.16
N ARG A 280 -17.74 3.25 -22.83
CA ARG A 280 -17.27 4.22 -21.82
C ARG A 280 -18.37 4.46 -20.80
N GLU A 281 -18.01 4.53 -19.53
CA GLU A 281 -18.90 4.97 -18.45
C GLU A 281 -18.40 6.30 -17.91
N TYR A 282 -19.33 7.18 -17.53
CA TYR A 282 -19.06 8.56 -17.11
C TYR A 282 -19.61 8.83 -15.70
N TYR A 283 -18.93 9.67 -14.95
CA TYR A 283 -19.19 9.92 -13.53
C TYR A 283 -18.96 11.38 -13.14
N THR A 284 -19.71 11.85 -12.15
CA THR A 284 -19.69 13.24 -11.66
C THR A 284 -18.59 13.56 -10.65
N ALA A 285 -17.80 12.58 -10.21
CA ALA A 285 -16.73 12.77 -9.23
C ALA A 285 -15.52 11.86 -9.47
N ALA A 286 -14.37 12.29 -8.95
CA ALA A 286 -13.11 11.57 -9.01
C ALA A 286 -13.11 10.28 -8.16
N GLY A 287 -12.08 9.46 -8.37
CA GLY A 287 -11.82 8.26 -7.57
C GLY A 287 -11.88 6.99 -8.40
N ASN A 288 -12.14 5.86 -7.75
CA ASN A 288 -12.17 4.56 -8.42
C ASN A 288 -13.59 4.15 -8.80
N HIS A 289 -13.70 3.36 -9.87
CA HIS A 289 -14.95 2.80 -10.35
C HIS A 289 -15.65 1.98 -9.24
N PRO A 290 -16.96 2.15 -9.03
CA PRO A 290 -17.64 1.66 -7.83
C PRO A 290 -17.78 0.13 -7.73
N VAL A 291 -17.74 -0.60 -8.85
CA VAL A 291 -17.67 -2.08 -8.87
C VAL A 291 -16.21 -2.54 -8.95
N TYR A 292 -15.51 -2.22 -10.05
CA TYR A 292 -14.07 -2.43 -10.22
C TYR A 292 -13.21 -1.43 -9.40
N VAL A 293 -13.20 -1.58 -8.07
CA VAL A 293 -12.54 -0.62 -7.14
C VAL A 293 -11.03 -0.43 -7.31
N THR A 294 -10.36 -1.26 -8.11
CA THR A 294 -8.94 -1.10 -8.49
C THR A 294 -8.74 -0.20 -9.72
N ARG A 295 -9.81 0.16 -10.44
CA ARG A 295 -9.75 0.96 -11.65
C ARG A 295 -10.00 2.44 -11.33
N PRO A 296 -9.00 3.33 -11.43
CA PRO A 296 -9.24 4.77 -11.31
C PRO A 296 -10.05 5.28 -12.50
N LEU A 297 -10.94 6.23 -12.24
CA LEU A 297 -11.61 7.01 -13.28
C LEU A 297 -10.65 8.08 -13.80
N GLN A 298 -10.56 8.22 -15.12
CA GLN A 298 -9.72 9.20 -15.79
C GLN A 298 -10.47 10.53 -15.95
N VAL A 299 -9.77 11.66 -15.90
CA VAL A 299 -10.38 12.99 -16.13
C VAL A 299 -10.87 13.08 -17.58
N PHE A 300 -12.12 13.51 -17.79
CA PHE A 300 -12.67 13.72 -19.13
C PHE A 300 -12.01 14.94 -19.79
N SER A 301 -11.18 14.69 -20.80
CA SER A 301 -10.37 15.73 -21.46
C SER A 301 -11.03 16.25 -22.75
N ARG A 302 -10.56 17.42 -23.22
CA ARG A 302 -10.97 18.01 -24.51
C ARG A 302 -10.85 17.02 -25.67
N TYR A 303 -9.75 16.26 -25.73
CA TYR A 303 -9.54 15.21 -26.72
C TYR A 303 -10.65 14.14 -26.72
N ILE A 304 -11.08 13.68 -25.55
CA ILE A 304 -12.16 12.67 -25.44
C ILE A 304 -13.52 13.27 -25.85
N TYR A 305 -13.79 14.53 -25.50
CA TYR A 305 -14.98 15.25 -25.94
C TYR A 305 -15.02 15.42 -27.47
N GLU A 306 -13.92 15.87 -28.07
CA GLU A 306 -13.82 16.10 -29.52
C GLU A 306 -13.92 14.79 -30.32
N THR A 307 -13.28 13.72 -29.86
CA THR A 307 -13.25 12.44 -30.60
C THR A 307 -14.57 11.66 -30.48
N HIS A 308 -15.40 11.88 -29.45
CA HIS A 308 -16.55 11.00 -29.15
C HIS A 308 -17.90 11.68 -28.90
N HIS A 309 -17.93 13.00 -28.66
CA HIS A 309 -19.15 13.75 -28.33
C HIS A 309 -19.43 14.90 -29.29
N ARG A 310 -18.40 15.64 -29.74
CA ARG A 310 -18.55 16.79 -30.66
C ARG A 310 -19.29 16.43 -31.96
N ASN A 311 -18.96 15.31 -32.58
CA ASN A 311 -19.55 14.89 -33.85
C ASN A 311 -20.96 14.25 -33.71
N LYS A 312 -21.50 14.10 -32.50
CA LYS A 312 -22.90 13.67 -32.28
C LYS A 312 -23.89 14.84 -32.26
N VAL A 313 -23.41 16.09 -32.17
CA VAL A 313 -24.25 17.28 -31.91
C VAL A 313 -24.48 18.16 -33.16
N SER A 314 -23.75 17.94 -34.26
CA SER A 314 -23.81 18.80 -35.45
C SER A 314 -23.82 18.07 -36.80
N PRO A 315 -24.97 17.50 -37.24
CA PRO A 315 -25.25 17.25 -38.66
C PRO A 315 -25.95 18.44 -39.34
N GLY A 316 -25.95 19.64 -38.73
CA GLY A 316 -26.88 20.74 -39.09
C GLY A 316 -26.27 22.14 -39.29
N LYS A 317 -24.93 22.28 -39.37
CA LYS A 317 -24.29 23.59 -39.63
C LYS A 317 -23.23 23.64 -40.73
N GLU A 318 -22.84 22.50 -41.29
CA GLU A 318 -21.80 22.43 -42.33
C GLU A 318 -22.37 22.49 -43.77
N LEU A 319 -23.70 22.51 -43.94
CA LEU A 319 -24.38 22.75 -45.22
C LEU A 319 -24.71 24.23 -45.49
N ALA A 320 -24.47 25.13 -44.52
CA ALA A 320 -24.84 26.56 -44.63
C ALA A 320 -23.71 27.45 -45.18
N VAL A 321 -22.47 26.95 -45.27
CA VAL A 321 -21.31 27.75 -45.71
C VAL A 321 -21.03 27.52 -47.21
N GLU A 322 -21.27 26.31 -47.71
CA GLU A 322 -21.01 25.97 -49.12
C GLU A 322 -22.07 26.54 -50.08
N ALA A 323 -23.32 26.71 -49.60
CA ALA A 323 -24.39 27.38 -50.35
C ALA A 323 -24.19 28.91 -50.50
N ALA A 324 -23.33 29.53 -49.69
CA ALA A 324 -23.08 30.99 -49.74
C ALA A 324 -21.95 31.38 -50.73
N ASN A 325 -21.08 30.45 -51.11
CA ASN A 325 -19.95 30.69 -52.01
C ASN A 325 -20.22 30.25 -53.47
N SER A 326 -21.45 29.81 -53.80
CA SER A 326 -21.87 29.44 -55.15
C SER A 326 -22.91 30.42 -55.72
N SER A 327 -22.82 31.70 -55.33
CA SER A 327 -23.74 32.76 -55.78
C SER A 327 -23.06 34.14 -55.77
N TYR A 328 -21.93 34.25 -56.47
CA TYR A 328 -21.35 35.51 -56.95
C TYR A 328 -20.52 35.25 -58.23
#